data_AF-A0A174WMZ1-F1
#
_entry.id   AF-A0A174WMZ1-F1
#
_cell.length_a   1.000
_cell.length_b   1.000
_cell.length_c   1.000
_cell.angle_alpha   90.00
_cell.angle_beta   90.00
_cell.angle_gamma   90.00
#
_symmetry.space_group_name_H-M   'P 1'
#
loop_
_entity.id
_entity.type
_entity.pdbx_description
1 polymer ?
#
loop_
_entity_poly.entity_id
_entity_poly.type
_entity_poly.pdbx_seq_one_letter_code
_entity_poly.pdbx_strand_id
1 'polypeptide(L)'
;MGKWETVEVCIEVPTYEEDGNTGGQWDPNENTGGGGGGGYQPQSIAPKAKKLFTNHNMSDEEWKKLEDMLDKLTDDCMGGDLYKKLCNSAALNGNFISFRFVEEKEAIYDPSTRTLKLNKNMDSNELFHEMLHAYQYQNEKNYTSFVNARMNLDIEAHYAQYLYLKGSLEYDVCEWRQAVEVKKSRRHLAVMTLNDYLDDKGYLHEGMDQELVNSFVEFNIVEAFKRTIEYKDYKYDSNRDIQSNFANLREITKNC
;
A
#
# COMPACT_ATOMS: atom_id res chain seq x y z
N MET A 1 34.44 17.12 -0.72
CA MET A 1 33.88 16.27 0.35
C MET A 1 32.37 16.34 0.25
N GLY A 2 31.74 15.35 -0.37
CA GLY A 2 30.28 15.28 -0.46
C GLY A 2 29.70 14.68 0.81
N LYS A 3 28.74 15.36 1.43
CA LYS A 3 27.91 14.80 2.49
C LYS A 3 26.90 13.85 1.84
N TRP A 4 26.81 12.63 2.34
CA TRP A 4 25.83 11.64 1.92
C TRP A 4 24.48 11.99 2.55
N GLU A 5 23.44 12.09 1.72
CA GLU A 5 22.04 12.15 2.17
C GLU A 5 21.50 10.71 2.27
N THR A 6 20.86 10.41 3.39
CA THR A 6 20.23 9.13 3.71
C THR A 6 19.04 8.87 2.78
N VAL A 7 19.01 7.68 2.16
CA VAL A 7 17.99 7.22 1.22
C VAL A 7 17.03 6.24 1.93
N GLU A 8 15.75 6.45 1.63
CA GLU A 8 14.55 5.57 1.66
C GLU A 8 14.66 4.24 2.42
N VAL A 9 13.81 4.07 3.44
CA VAL A 9 13.90 3.01 4.43
C VAL A 9 12.65 2.12 4.38
N CYS A 10 12.82 0.85 3.99
CA CYS A 10 11.95 -0.26 4.40
C CYS A 10 12.77 -1.10 5.39
N ILE A 11 12.50 -1.02 6.70
CA ILE A 11 13.16 -1.89 7.69
C ILE A 11 12.17 -2.96 8.16
N GLU A 12 12.42 -4.21 7.76
CA GLU A 12 11.91 -5.37 8.47
C GLU A 12 12.87 -5.70 9.62
N VAL A 13 12.43 -5.50 10.86
CA VAL A 13 13.10 -6.11 12.02
C VAL A 13 12.38 -7.42 12.33
N PRO A 14 13.05 -8.58 12.31
CA PRO A 14 12.47 -9.81 12.84
C PRO A 14 12.58 -9.75 14.37
N THR A 15 11.46 -9.74 15.08
CA THR A 15 11.48 -9.98 16.53
C THR A 15 10.63 -11.20 16.87
N TYR A 16 11.36 -12.18 17.38
CA TYR A 16 10.93 -13.37 18.10
C TYR A 16 9.79 -13.09 19.08
N GLU A 17 8.89 -14.07 19.18
CA GLU A 17 7.75 -14.08 20.11
C GLU A 17 8.25 -14.14 21.56
N GLU A 18 7.69 -13.28 22.42
CA GLU A 18 7.51 -13.58 23.84
C GLU A 18 6.02 -13.47 24.15
N ASP A 19 5.47 -14.58 24.65
CA ASP A 19 4.08 -14.78 25.02
C ASP A 19 3.63 -13.80 26.10
N GLY A 20 2.53 -13.08 25.82
CA GLY A 20 1.93 -12.12 26.73
C GLY A 20 0.41 -12.08 26.60
N ASN A 21 -0.24 -13.17 27.00
CA ASN A 21 -1.68 -13.31 27.12
C ASN A 21 -2.30 -12.21 28.01
N THR A 22 -3.15 -11.34 27.46
CA THR A 22 -4.24 -10.69 28.21
C THR A 22 -5.46 -10.53 27.30
N GLY A 23 -6.40 -11.47 27.45
CA GLY A 23 -7.70 -11.43 26.81
C GLY A 23 -8.60 -10.31 27.34
N GLY A 24 -9.40 -9.77 26.44
CA GLY A 24 -10.53 -8.89 26.74
C GLY A 24 -11.64 -9.15 25.74
N GLN A 25 -12.48 -10.14 26.04
CA GLN A 25 -13.72 -10.45 25.33
C GLN A 25 -14.70 -9.28 25.52
N TRP A 26 -15.19 -8.71 24.42
CA TRP A 26 -16.33 -7.80 24.43
C TRP A 26 -17.48 -8.44 23.65
N ASP A 27 -18.50 -8.88 24.38
CA ASP A 27 -19.77 -9.37 23.85
C ASP A 27 -20.63 -8.20 23.32
N PRO A 28 -21.26 -8.30 22.13
CA PRO A 28 -22.12 -7.27 21.60
C PRO A 28 -23.60 -7.63 21.80
N ASN A 29 -24.23 -7.12 22.86
CA ASN A 29 -25.66 -6.77 22.84
C ASN A 29 -26.11 -6.24 24.20
N GLU A 30 -26.54 -4.98 24.26
CA GLU A 30 -27.73 -4.62 25.02
C GLU A 30 -28.46 -3.49 24.30
N ASN A 31 -29.48 -3.88 23.53
CA ASN A 31 -30.56 -3.02 23.11
C ASN A 31 -31.56 -2.92 24.26
N THR A 32 -31.55 -1.81 25.01
CA THR A 32 -32.72 -1.39 25.80
C THR A 32 -33.04 0.07 25.49
N GLY A 33 -34.28 0.28 25.05
CA GLY A 33 -34.71 1.52 24.42
C GLY A 33 -35.09 2.64 25.38
N GLY A 34 -35.33 3.81 24.77
CA GLY A 34 -36.09 4.90 25.35
C GLY A 34 -35.39 6.26 25.27
N GLY A 35 -36.02 7.21 24.59
CA GLY A 35 -35.84 8.64 24.85
C GLY A 35 -35.20 9.42 23.71
N GLY A 36 -36.04 10.16 22.98
CA GLY A 36 -35.60 11.18 22.05
C GLY A 36 -34.83 12.31 22.76
N GLY A 37 -33.66 12.61 22.24
CA GLY A 37 -32.89 13.81 22.54
C GLY A 37 -32.03 14.08 21.31
N GLY A 38 -32.29 15.21 20.63
CA GLY A 38 -31.45 15.71 19.55
C GLY A 38 -30.10 16.13 20.11
N GLY A 39 -29.25 15.15 20.41
CA GLY A 39 -27.86 15.36 20.73
C GLY A 39 -27.14 15.69 19.43
N TYR A 40 -26.52 16.86 19.37
CA TYR A 40 -25.49 17.15 18.38
C TYR A 40 -24.43 16.07 18.51
N GLN A 41 -24.48 15.04 17.66
CA GLN A 41 -23.37 14.10 17.54
C GLN A 41 -22.21 14.91 16.97
N PRO A 42 -21.08 15.05 17.69
CA PRO A 42 -19.92 15.71 17.12
C PRO A 42 -19.59 15.01 15.79
N GLN A 43 -19.50 15.78 14.70
CA GLN A 43 -19.01 15.22 13.45
C GLN A 43 -17.64 14.60 13.73
N SER A 44 -17.48 13.32 13.38
CA SER A 44 -16.18 12.67 13.44
C SER A 44 -15.18 13.52 12.66
N ILE A 45 -14.03 13.84 13.27
CA ILE A 45 -12.98 14.67 12.65
C ILE A 45 -12.34 13.97 11.45
N ALA A 46 -12.43 12.63 11.40
CA ALA A 46 -11.83 11.80 10.35
C ALA A 46 -12.71 10.57 10.05
N PRO A 47 -13.90 10.75 9.43
CA PRO A 47 -14.84 9.67 9.21
C PRO A 47 -14.33 8.59 8.26
N LYS A 48 -13.57 8.92 7.20
CA LYS A 48 -13.00 7.92 6.30
C LYS A 48 -11.86 7.16 6.97
N ALA A 49 -10.98 7.87 7.68
CA ALA A 49 -9.83 7.28 8.35
C ALA A 49 -10.29 6.31 9.45
N LYS A 50 -11.21 6.74 10.33
CA LYS A 50 -11.72 5.91 11.43
C LYS A 50 -12.58 4.73 10.97
N LYS A 51 -12.98 4.68 9.70
CA LYS A 51 -13.66 3.52 9.11
C LYS A 51 -12.70 2.37 8.80
N LEU A 52 -11.44 2.68 8.49
CA LEU A 52 -10.45 1.71 8.03
C LEU A 52 -9.33 1.49 9.06
N PHE A 53 -8.95 2.53 9.78
CA PHE A 53 -7.79 2.55 10.66
C PHE A 53 -8.15 2.67 12.14
N THR A 54 -7.31 2.09 13.00
CA THR A 54 -7.38 2.22 14.46
C THR A 54 -6.07 2.74 15.03
N ASN A 55 -6.17 3.64 16.00
CA ASN A 55 -5.08 4.06 16.87
C ASN A 55 -5.66 4.75 18.12
N HIS A 56 -5.15 4.41 19.31
CA HIS A 56 -5.64 4.99 20.57
C HIS A 56 -4.93 6.29 21.01
N ASN A 57 -3.83 6.63 20.36
CA ASN A 57 -2.89 7.70 20.74
C ASN A 57 -2.71 8.78 19.66
N MET A 58 -3.39 8.69 18.51
CA MET A 58 -3.34 9.72 17.46
C MET A 58 -4.07 11.00 17.89
N SER A 59 -3.44 12.15 17.67
CA SER A 59 -4.07 13.45 17.91
C SER A 59 -5.15 13.77 16.86
N ASP A 60 -6.00 14.76 17.14
CA ASP A 60 -7.02 15.22 16.18
C ASP A 60 -6.39 15.78 14.89
N GLU A 61 -5.24 16.46 14.99
CA GLU A 61 -4.47 16.93 13.84
C GLU A 61 -3.92 15.77 13.00
N GLU A 62 -3.44 14.70 13.64
CA GLU A 62 -2.97 13.51 12.96
C GLU A 62 -4.12 12.77 12.27
N TRP A 63 -5.27 12.62 12.93
CA TRP A 63 -6.46 12.07 12.31
C TRP A 63 -6.92 12.89 11.11
N LYS A 64 -6.95 14.22 11.24
CA LYS A 64 -7.30 15.12 10.15
C LYS A 64 -6.31 15.00 8.98
N LYS A 65 -5.01 14.90 9.26
CA LYS A 65 -4.01 14.69 8.21
C LYS A 65 -4.26 13.40 7.42
N LEU A 66 -4.52 12.30 8.11
CA LEU A 66 -4.84 11.03 7.47
C LEU A 66 -6.15 11.12 6.66
N GLU A 67 -7.16 11.83 7.18
CA GLU A 67 -8.40 12.11 6.43
C GLU A 67 -8.12 12.90 5.14
N ASP A 68 -7.32 13.97 5.20
CA ASP A 68 -6.97 14.79 4.04
C ASP A 68 -6.21 13.97 2.97
N MET A 69 -5.36 13.03 3.39
CA MET A 69 -4.68 12.09 2.47
C MET A 69 -5.66 11.11 1.83
N LEU A 70 -6.63 10.60 2.60
CA LEU A 70 -7.69 9.73 2.09
C LEU A 70 -8.66 10.48 1.17
N ASP A 71 -8.93 11.76 1.42
CA ASP A 71 -9.74 12.59 0.53
C ASP A 71 -9.10 12.67 -0.86
N LYS A 72 -7.82 13.04 -0.93
CA LYS A 72 -7.06 13.04 -2.20
C LYS A 72 -7.05 11.66 -2.87
N LEU A 73 -6.75 10.61 -2.10
CA LEU A 73 -6.68 9.24 -2.60
C LEU A 73 -8.03 8.75 -3.14
N THR A 74 -9.14 9.15 -2.51
CA THR A 74 -10.49 8.72 -2.91
C THR A 74 -11.14 9.57 -3.98
N ASP A 75 -10.57 10.74 -4.29
CA ASP A 75 -10.91 11.53 -5.48
C ASP A 75 -10.38 10.88 -6.77
N ASP A 76 -9.31 10.09 -6.68
CA ASP A 76 -8.83 9.23 -7.77
C ASP A 76 -9.69 7.96 -7.92
N CYS A 77 -9.89 7.49 -9.16
CA CYS A 77 -10.72 6.32 -9.41
C CYS A 77 -10.13 5.04 -8.80
N MET A 78 -8.82 4.80 -9.00
CA MET A 78 -8.14 3.60 -8.54
C MET A 78 -7.94 3.63 -7.02
N GLY A 79 -7.51 4.78 -6.48
CA GLY A 79 -7.40 4.98 -5.04
C GLY A 79 -8.76 4.85 -4.34
N GLY A 80 -9.83 5.42 -4.92
CA GLY A 80 -11.19 5.29 -4.42
C GLY A 80 -11.71 3.85 -4.38
N ASP A 81 -11.41 3.03 -5.39
CA ASP A 81 -11.79 1.62 -5.40
C ASP A 81 -10.96 0.80 -4.40
N LEU A 82 -9.64 1.03 -4.29
CA LEU A 82 -8.78 0.43 -3.28
C LEU A 82 -9.32 0.67 -1.85
N TYR A 83 -9.63 1.93 -1.52
CA TYR A 83 -10.21 2.29 -0.22
C TYR A 83 -11.52 1.54 0.06
N LYS A 84 -12.42 1.48 -0.93
CA LYS A 84 -13.71 0.75 -0.80
C LYS A 84 -13.49 -0.74 -0.59
N LYS A 85 -12.59 -1.36 -1.34
CA LYS A 85 -12.29 -2.79 -1.21
C LYS A 85 -11.70 -3.13 0.15
N LEU A 86 -10.78 -2.30 0.66
CA LEU A 86 -10.26 -2.44 2.02
C LEU A 86 -11.38 -2.31 3.05
N CYS A 87 -12.22 -1.26 2.98
CA CYS A 87 -13.34 -1.07 3.92
C CYS A 87 -14.35 -2.23 3.92
N ASN A 88 -14.52 -2.91 2.79
CA ASN A 88 -15.51 -3.98 2.62
C ASN A 88 -14.87 -5.38 2.69
N SER A 89 -13.58 -5.47 3.02
CA SER A 89 -12.86 -6.73 2.99
C SER A 89 -13.33 -7.67 4.10
N ALA A 90 -13.79 -8.86 3.71
CA ALA A 90 -14.10 -9.92 4.65
C ALA A 90 -12.86 -10.38 5.44
N ALA A 91 -11.64 -10.25 4.90
CA ALA A 91 -10.42 -10.59 5.62
C ALA A 91 -10.11 -9.64 6.80
N LEU A 92 -10.66 -8.43 6.74
CA LEU A 92 -10.66 -7.53 7.89
C LEU A 92 -11.71 -7.96 8.92
N ASN A 93 -12.82 -8.61 8.55
CA ASN A 93 -13.82 -9.17 9.48
C ASN A 93 -14.30 -8.15 10.55
N GLY A 94 -14.34 -6.87 10.21
CA GLY A 94 -14.64 -5.78 11.17
C GLY A 94 -13.45 -5.30 12.01
N ASN A 95 -12.25 -5.85 11.81
CA ASN A 95 -11.00 -5.35 12.37
C ASN A 95 -10.43 -4.21 11.53
N PHE A 96 -9.73 -3.30 12.21
CA PHE A 96 -9.09 -2.14 11.61
C PHE A 96 -7.63 -2.43 11.29
N ILE A 97 -7.05 -1.68 10.34
CA ILE A 97 -5.61 -1.61 10.16
C ILE A 97 -5.07 -0.69 11.27
N SER A 98 -4.08 -1.15 12.04
CA SER A 98 -3.41 -0.29 13.01
C SER A 98 -2.62 0.78 12.24
N PHE A 99 -2.87 2.06 12.48
CA PHE A 99 -2.16 3.14 11.78
C PHE A 99 -1.32 3.93 12.76
N ARG A 100 -0.12 4.39 12.38
CA ARG A 100 0.60 5.40 13.15
C ARG A 100 1.49 6.25 12.27
N PHE A 101 1.59 7.53 12.61
CA PHE A 101 2.67 8.34 12.09
C PHE A 101 3.98 8.03 12.83
N VAL A 102 5.08 8.05 12.08
CA VAL A 102 6.44 7.84 12.60
C VAL A 102 7.36 9.01 12.21
N GLU A 103 8.45 9.18 12.94
CA GLU A 103 9.44 10.25 12.69
C GLU A 103 10.51 9.80 11.69
N GLU A 104 10.78 8.49 11.65
CA GLU A 104 11.61 7.85 10.65
C GLU A 104 11.05 8.07 9.26
N LYS A 105 11.92 8.30 8.27
CA LYS A 105 11.54 8.46 6.87
C LYS A 105 11.18 7.10 6.24
N GLU A 106 10.07 6.54 6.71
CA GLU A 106 9.58 5.19 6.36
C GLU A 106 8.07 5.23 6.06
N ALA A 107 7.68 4.44 5.06
CA ALA A 107 6.31 3.99 4.82
C ALA A 107 6.36 2.47 4.82
N ILE A 108 5.53 1.82 5.64
CA ILE A 108 5.49 0.36 5.68
C ILE A 108 4.13 -0.15 6.17
N TYR A 109 3.57 -1.12 5.44
CA TYR A 109 2.56 -2.03 5.93
C TYR A 109 3.20 -3.34 6.40
N ASP A 110 3.11 -3.61 7.70
CA ASP A 110 3.52 -4.86 8.31
C ASP A 110 2.33 -5.85 8.36
N PRO A 111 2.33 -6.92 7.54
CA PRO A 111 1.25 -7.90 7.51
C PRO A 111 1.17 -8.76 8.77
N SER A 112 2.25 -8.89 9.55
CA SER A 112 2.27 -9.70 10.77
C SER A 112 1.48 -9.03 11.90
N THR A 113 1.62 -7.72 12.03
CA THR A 113 0.93 -6.91 13.04
C THR A 113 -0.27 -6.15 12.48
N ARG A 114 -0.49 -6.19 11.16
CA ARG A 114 -1.47 -5.36 10.42
C ARG A 114 -1.30 -3.87 10.73
N THR A 115 -0.05 -3.42 10.80
CA THR A 115 0.30 -2.03 11.11
C THR A 115 0.76 -1.32 9.86
N LEU A 116 0.10 -0.22 9.51
CA LEU A 116 0.58 0.77 8.54
C LEU A 116 1.28 1.91 9.29
N LYS A 117 2.56 2.10 9.02
CA LYS A 117 3.35 3.24 9.51
C LYS A 117 3.63 4.19 8.36
N LEU A 118 3.55 5.48 8.61
CA LEU A 118 3.82 6.50 7.61
C LEU A 118 4.60 7.66 8.22
N ASN A 119 5.63 8.14 7.55
CA ASN A 119 6.30 9.36 7.98
C ASN A 119 5.35 10.57 7.91
N LYS A 120 5.46 11.49 8.87
CA LYS A 120 4.64 12.70 8.88
C LYS A 120 4.84 13.63 7.68
N ASN A 121 5.89 13.48 6.88
CA ASN A 121 6.13 14.34 5.72
C ASN A 121 5.81 13.67 4.38
N MET A 122 5.25 12.46 4.39
CA MET A 122 4.83 11.75 3.18
C MET A 122 3.46 12.20 2.68
N ASP A 123 3.20 11.92 1.41
CA ASP A 123 2.01 12.33 0.65
C ASP A 123 1.05 11.14 0.44
N SER A 124 -0.08 11.40 -0.24
CA SER A 124 -1.13 10.38 -0.39
C SER A 124 -0.68 9.20 -1.25
N ASN A 125 0.29 9.39 -2.14
CA ASN A 125 0.85 8.31 -2.95
C ASN A 125 1.60 7.24 -2.14
N GLU A 126 2.33 7.61 -1.08
CA GLU A 126 2.96 6.63 -0.19
C GLU A 126 1.91 5.91 0.67
N LEU A 127 0.86 6.62 1.11
CA LEU A 127 -0.29 5.99 1.76
C LEU A 127 -0.97 4.97 0.82
N PHE A 128 -1.17 5.32 -0.46
CA PHE A 128 -1.71 4.43 -1.48
C PHE A 128 -0.87 3.16 -1.63
N HIS A 129 0.46 3.31 -1.70
CA HIS A 129 1.40 2.19 -1.81
C HIS A 129 1.20 1.19 -0.65
N GLU A 130 1.20 1.67 0.59
CA GLU A 130 1.07 0.79 1.75
C GLU A 130 -0.34 0.22 1.93
N MET A 131 -1.38 0.98 1.54
CA MET A 131 -2.75 0.47 1.48
C MET A 131 -2.87 -0.66 0.45
N LEU A 132 -2.16 -0.59 -0.67
CA LEU A 132 -2.15 -1.66 -1.66
C LEU A 132 -1.47 -2.92 -1.12
N HIS A 133 -0.37 -2.80 -0.36
CA HIS A 133 0.20 -3.93 0.36
C HIS A 133 -0.78 -4.56 1.36
N ALA A 134 -1.56 -3.73 2.07
CA ALA A 134 -2.61 -4.24 2.95
C ALA A 134 -3.69 -5.02 2.17
N TYR A 135 -4.07 -4.55 0.99
CA TYR A 135 -5.04 -5.22 0.13
C TYR A 135 -4.48 -6.52 -0.47
N GLN A 136 -3.25 -6.50 -0.98
CA GLN A 136 -2.54 -7.67 -1.50
C GLN A 136 -2.46 -8.77 -0.44
N TYR A 137 -2.09 -8.43 0.80
CA TYR A 137 -2.01 -9.42 1.88
C TYR A 137 -3.36 -10.09 2.18
N GLN A 138 -4.47 -9.36 2.07
CA GLN A 138 -5.81 -9.92 2.27
C GLN A 138 -6.20 -10.92 1.17
N ASN A 139 -5.60 -10.78 -0.02
CA ASN A 139 -5.84 -11.67 -1.16
C ASN A 139 -4.82 -12.81 -1.25
N GLU A 140 -3.76 -12.77 -0.44
CA GLU A 140 -2.79 -13.86 -0.32
C GLU A 140 -3.36 -15.02 0.50
N LYS A 141 -2.90 -16.25 0.18
CA LYS A 141 -3.37 -17.47 0.86
C LYS A 141 -3.02 -17.46 2.36
N ASN A 142 -1.86 -16.92 2.70
CA ASN A 142 -1.31 -16.79 4.05
C ASN A 142 -0.02 -15.97 4.02
N TYR A 143 0.53 -15.69 5.20
CA TYR A 143 1.81 -15.01 5.39
C TYR A 143 2.98 -15.62 4.60
N THR A 144 3.10 -16.94 4.55
CA THR A 144 4.16 -17.60 3.78
C THR A 144 4.04 -17.35 2.29
N SER A 145 2.82 -17.35 1.74
CA SER A 145 2.56 -17.00 0.34
C SER A 145 2.97 -15.56 0.04
N PHE A 146 2.62 -14.63 0.93
CA PHE A 146 3.02 -13.22 0.83
C PHE A 146 4.55 -13.06 0.82
N VAL A 147 5.27 -13.66 1.79
CA VAL A 147 6.73 -13.56 1.87
C VAL A 147 7.42 -14.19 0.65
N ASN A 148 6.91 -15.31 0.13
CA ASN A 148 7.50 -15.97 -1.02
C ASN A 148 7.28 -15.22 -2.34
N ALA A 149 6.27 -14.36 -2.41
CA ALA A 149 5.96 -13.53 -3.57
C ALA A 149 6.22 -12.03 -3.33
N ARG A 150 6.98 -11.67 -2.29
CA ARG A 150 7.17 -10.27 -1.88
C ARG A 150 7.65 -9.39 -3.03
N MET A 151 8.63 -9.84 -3.80
CA MET A 151 9.11 -9.12 -4.98
C MET A 151 8.01 -8.88 -6.02
N ASN A 152 7.16 -9.89 -6.29
CA ASN A 152 6.06 -9.78 -7.24
C ASN A 152 5.06 -8.70 -6.78
N LEU A 153 4.72 -8.71 -5.49
CA LEU A 153 3.77 -7.78 -4.87
C LEU A 153 4.32 -6.34 -4.84
N ASP A 154 5.61 -6.16 -4.56
CA ASP A 154 6.28 -4.87 -4.64
C ASP A 154 6.32 -4.32 -6.07
N ILE A 155 6.60 -5.17 -7.07
CA ILE A 155 6.57 -4.74 -8.48
C ILE A 155 5.17 -4.23 -8.85
N GLU A 156 4.11 -4.96 -8.46
CA GLU A 156 2.73 -4.52 -8.67
C GLU A 156 2.44 -3.20 -7.94
N ALA A 157 2.86 -3.07 -6.67
CA ALA A 157 2.59 -1.89 -5.86
C ALA A 157 3.30 -0.64 -6.39
N HIS A 158 4.56 -0.76 -6.79
CA HIS A 158 5.32 0.33 -7.43
C HIS A 158 4.71 0.74 -8.77
N TYR A 159 4.24 -0.20 -9.58
CA TYR A 159 3.57 0.13 -10.84
C TYR A 159 2.23 0.82 -10.62
N ALA A 160 1.41 0.33 -9.69
CA ALA A 160 0.17 0.98 -9.31
C ALA A 160 0.40 2.39 -8.76
N GLN A 161 1.41 2.59 -7.90
CA GLN A 161 1.78 3.92 -7.39
C GLN A 161 2.20 4.85 -8.52
N TYR A 162 2.96 4.37 -9.49
CA TYR A 162 3.30 5.15 -10.68
C TYR A 162 2.07 5.56 -11.49
N LEU A 163 1.12 4.64 -11.71
CA LEU A 163 -0.14 4.95 -12.42
C LEU A 163 -0.99 5.96 -11.65
N TYR A 164 -1.10 5.80 -10.33
CA TYR A 164 -1.77 6.75 -9.43
C TYR A 164 -1.15 8.15 -9.57
N LEU A 165 0.17 8.23 -9.54
CA LEU A 165 0.90 9.49 -9.67
C LEU A 165 0.75 10.12 -11.06
N LYS A 166 0.82 9.33 -12.15
CA LYS A 166 0.63 9.82 -13.54
C LYS A 166 -0.70 10.55 -13.73
N GLY A 167 -1.74 10.16 -13.00
CA GLY A 167 -3.05 10.79 -13.00
C GLY A 167 -3.23 11.96 -12.02
N SER A 168 -2.25 12.25 -11.16
CA SER A 168 -2.41 13.17 -10.03
C SER A 168 -1.54 14.43 -10.13
N LEU A 169 -1.96 15.47 -9.40
CA LEU A 169 -1.17 16.69 -9.20
C LEU A 169 0.06 16.45 -8.29
N GLU A 170 0.17 15.28 -7.65
CA GLU A 170 1.32 14.96 -6.78
C GLU A 170 2.58 14.61 -7.58
N TYR A 171 2.47 14.22 -8.86
CA TYR A 171 3.62 13.82 -9.68
C TYR A 171 4.71 14.89 -9.71
N ASP A 172 4.34 16.16 -9.86
CA ASP A 172 5.30 17.25 -10.05
C ASP A 172 6.16 17.54 -8.81
N VAL A 173 5.70 17.14 -7.62
CA VAL A 173 6.31 17.48 -6.33
C VAL A 173 6.79 16.27 -5.52
N CYS A 174 6.38 15.05 -5.90
CA CYS A 174 6.73 13.83 -5.18
C CYS A 174 8.18 13.34 -5.43
N GLU A 175 8.68 12.48 -4.54
CA GLU A 175 10.03 11.90 -4.66
C GLU A 175 10.18 11.00 -5.89
N TRP A 176 9.07 10.46 -6.41
CA TRP A 176 9.05 9.60 -7.60
C TRP A 176 9.65 10.30 -8.83
N ARG A 177 9.23 11.55 -9.08
CA ARG A 177 9.77 12.35 -10.18
C ARG A 177 11.25 12.61 -9.99
N GLN A 178 11.69 12.95 -8.77
CA GLN A 178 13.11 13.14 -8.48
C GLN A 178 13.91 11.84 -8.72
N ALA A 179 13.35 10.69 -8.33
CA ALA A 179 13.98 9.39 -8.55
C ALA A 179 14.17 9.09 -10.04
N VAL A 180 13.20 9.42 -10.89
CA VAL A 180 13.23 9.19 -12.34
C VAL A 180 14.07 10.24 -13.07
N GLU A 181 13.80 11.53 -12.86
CA GLU A 181 14.35 12.62 -13.66
C GLU A 181 15.76 13.01 -13.22
N VAL A 182 16.01 13.03 -11.91
CA VAL A 182 17.27 13.53 -11.33
C VAL A 182 18.19 12.37 -10.99
N LYS A 183 17.74 11.42 -10.16
CA LYS A 183 18.58 10.33 -9.64
C LYS A 183 18.79 9.20 -10.64
N LYS A 184 17.98 9.14 -11.71
CA LYS A 184 17.98 8.05 -12.71
C LYS A 184 17.91 6.67 -12.05
N SER A 185 17.03 6.53 -11.06
CA SER A 185 16.85 5.29 -10.31
C SER A 185 16.45 4.16 -11.24
N ARG A 186 17.28 3.11 -11.30
CA ARG A 186 17.04 1.94 -12.16
C ARG A 186 15.73 1.24 -11.83
N ARG A 187 15.38 1.14 -10.54
CA ARG A 187 14.12 0.54 -10.06
C ARG A 187 12.92 1.28 -10.65
N HIS A 188 12.85 2.60 -10.44
CA HIS A 188 11.74 3.43 -10.92
C HIS A 188 11.63 3.43 -12.45
N LEU A 189 12.76 3.52 -13.15
CA LEU A 189 12.79 3.43 -14.61
C LEU A 189 12.30 2.06 -15.10
N ALA A 190 12.73 0.96 -14.47
CA ALA A 190 12.27 -0.39 -14.82
C ALA A 190 10.77 -0.57 -14.57
N VAL A 191 10.23 -0.02 -13.48
CA VAL A 191 8.79 0.00 -13.22
C VAL A 191 8.04 0.74 -14.33
N MET A 192 8.54 1.91 -14.76
CA MET A 192 7.90 2.68 -15.84
C MET A 192 7.88 1.94 -17.18
N THR A 193 8.90 1.12 -17.48
CA THR A 193 8.93 0.32 -18.72
C THR A 193 7.81 -0.71 -18.80
N LEU A 194 7.13 -1.03 -17.69
CA LEU A 194 5.94 -1.90 -17.73
C LEU A 194 4.82 -1.31 -18.59
N ASN A 195 4.73 0.01 -18.78
CA ASN A 195 3.76 0.64 -19.68
C ASN A 195 3.87 0.18 -21.14
N ASP A 196 5.05 -0.27 -21.56
CA ASP A 196 5.28 -0.79 -22.91
C ASP A 196 4.64 -2.18 -23.10
N TYR A 197 4.28 -2.85 -21.99
CA TYR A 197 3.78 -4.22 -21.97
C TYR A 197 2.36 -4.34 -21.40
N LEU A 198 2.01 -3.47 -20.44
CA LEU A 198 0.76 -3.47 -19.71
C LEU A 198 -0.01 -2.17 -19.97
N ASP A 199 -1.34 -2.28 -20.02
CA ASP A 199 -2.21 -1.11 -19.97
C ASP A 199 -2.28 -0.51 -18.55
N ASP A 200 -2.94 0.65 -18.44
CA ASP A 200 -3.14 1.36 -17.18
C ASP A 200 -4.08 0.60 -16.21
N LYS A 201 -4.58 -0.60 -16.57
CA LYS A 201 -5.38 -1.50 -15.72
C LYS A 201 -4.62 -2.77 -15.32
N GLY A 202 -3.42 -3.00 -15.85
CA GLY A 202 -2.61 -4.20 -15.56
C GLY A 202 -2.94 -5.42 -16.43
N TYR A 203 -3.52 -5.21 -17.62
CA TYR A 203 -3.60 -6.24 -18.67
C TYR A 203 -2.44 -6.10 -19.64
N LEU A 204 -1.93 -7.23 -20.14
CA LEU A 204 -1.02 -7.24 -21.28
C LEU A 204 -1.67 -6.56 -22.51
N HIS A 205 -0.89 -5.74 -23.21
CA HIS A 205 -1.29 -5.20 -24.51
C HIS A 205 -1.54 -6.31 -25.53
N GLU A 206 -2.48 -6.06 -26.45
CA GLU A 206 -2.82 -7.01 -27.51
C GLU A 206 -1.59 -7.36 -28.36
N GLY A 207 -1.38 -8.66 -28.60
CA GLY A 207 -0.27 -9.16 -29.41
C GLY A 207 1.05 -9.34 -28.66
N MET A 208 1.12 -9.01 -27.36
CA MET A 208 2.30 -9.27 -26.56
C MET A 208 2.41 -10.75 -26.18
N ASP A 209 3.62 -11.30 -26.30
CA ASP A 209 3.93 -12.68 -25.89
C ASP A 209 4.15 -12.75 -24.39
N GLN A 210 3.28 -13.48 -23.68
CA GLN A 210 3.32 -13.58 -22.22
C GLN A 210 4.65 -14.14 -21.69
N GLU A 211 5.24 -15.13 -22.35
CA GLU A 211 6.49 -15.75 -21.89
C GLU A 211 7.68 -14.81 -22.04
N LEU A 212 7.70 -14.03 -23.12
CA LEU A 212 8.70 -12.99 -23.35
C LEU A 212 8.59 -11.88 -22.31
N VAL A 213 7.36 -11.45 -21.97
CA VAL A 213 7.15 -10.44 -20.92
C VAL A 213 7.53 -10.99 -19.54
N ASN A 214 7.17 -12.23 -19.20
CA ASN A 214 7.60 -12.88 -17.96
C ASN A 214 9.13 -12.89 -17.83
N SER A 215 9.83 -13.28 -18.92
CA SER A 215 11.29 -13.28 -18.96
C SER A 215 11.86 -11.87 -18.81
N PHE A 216 11.25 -10.88 -19.46
CA PHE A 216 11.66 -9.48 -19.31
C PHE A 216 11.55 -9.02 -17.85
N VAL A 217 10.43 -9.31 -17.16
CA VAL A 217 10.23 -8.94 -15.75
C VAL A 217 11.28 -9.60 -14.86
N GLU A 218 11.51 -10.91 -15.01
CA GLU A 218 12.47 -11.65 -14.19
C GLU A 218 13.91 -11.15 -14.39
N PHE A 219 14.34 -10.94 -15.63
CA PHE A 219 15.75 -10.61 -15.91
C PHE A 219 16.06 -9.11 -15.89
N ASN A 220 15.05 -8.23 -15.91
CA ASN A 220 15.27 -6.77 -15.93
C ASN A 220 14.65 -6.08 -14.71
N ILE A 221 13.36 -6.30 -14.44
CA ILE A 221 12.65 -5.57 -13.38
C ILE A 221 13.07 -6.12 -12.01
N VAL A 222 12.97 -7.43 -11.79
CA VAL A 222 13.40 -8.06 -10.54
C VAL A 222 14.88 -7.75 -10.25
N GLU A 223 15.74 -7.82 -11.27
CA GLU A 223 17.16 -7.47 -11.14
C GLU A 223 17.40 -5.98 -10.86
N ALA A 224 16.53 -5.08 -11.33
CA ALA A 224 16.59 -3.66 -10.98
C ALA A 224 16.22 -3.45 -9.50
N PHE A 225 15.22 -4.16 -8.99
CA PHE A 225 14.84 -4.13 -7.57
C PHE A 225 15.95 -4.71 -6.68
N LYS A 226 16.48 -5.90 -6.98
CA LYS A 226 17.52 -6.55 -6.15
C LYS A 226 18.82 -5.75 -5.98
N ARG A 227 19.07 -4.76 -6.84
CA ARG A 227 20.21 -3.83 -6.73
C ARG A 227 20.01 -2.76 -5.67
N THR A 228 18.77 -2.53 -5.25
CA THR A 228 18.40 -1.67 -4.14
C THR A 228 18.42 -2.50 -2.86
N ILE A 229 19.14 -2.03 -1.84
CA ILE A 229 19.54 -2.86 -0.68
C ILE A 229 18.32 -3.43 0.07
N GLU A 230 17.23 -2.67 0.08
CA GLU A 230 15.96 -2.97 0.72
C GLU A 230 15.25 -4.18 0.09
N TYR A 231 15.40 -4.39 -1.21
CA TYR A 231 14.73 -5.48 -1.94
C TYR A 231 15.66 -6.65 -2.27
N LYS A 232 16.93 -6.57 -1.88
CA LYS A 232 17.96 -7.56 -2.27
C LYS A 232 17.57 -8.98 -1.91
N ASP A 233 16.97 -9.16 -0.73
CA ASP A 233 16.64 -10.47 -0.18
C ASP A 233 15.16 -10.85 -0.37
N TYR A 234 14.39 -10.02 -1.08
CA TYR A 234 12.98 -10.30 -1.39
C TYR A 234 12.87 -11.48 -2.34
N LYS A 235 11.98 -12.42 -2.01
CA LYS A 235 11.73 -13.59 -2.83
C LYS A 235 10.85 -13.22 -4.02
N TYR A 236 11.19 -13.80 -5.17
CA TYR A 236 10.41 -13.73 -6.40
C TYR A 236 9.84 -15.11 -6.69
N ASP A 237 8.52 -15.20 -6.83
CA ASP A 237 7.82 -16.43 -7.21
C ASP A 237 7.67 -16.47 -8.74
N SER A 238 8.59 -17.19 -9.40
CA SER A 238 8.60 -17.35 -10.86
C SER A 238 7.46 -18.23 -11.39
N ASN A 239 6.67 -18.86 -10.51
CA ASN A 239 5.46 -19.59 -10.93
C ASN A 239 4.27 -18.65 -11.17
N ARG A 240 4.34 -17.39 -10.74
CA ARG A 240 3.32 -16.38 -11.02
C ARG A 240 3.64 -15.68 -12.33
N ASP A 241 2.77 -15.90 -13.32
CA ASP A 241 2.86 -15.16 -14.57
C ASP A 241 2.51 -13.68 -14.39
N ILE A 242 2.86 -12.87 -15.39
CA ILE A 242 2.61 -11.43 -15.42
C ILE A 242 1.13 -11.12 -15.19
N GLN A 243 0.21 -11.90 -15.75
CA GLN A 243 -1.21 -11.70 -15.52
C GLN A 243 -1.51 -11.88 -14.02
N SER A 244 -1.05 -12.96 -13.39
CA SER A 244 -1.25 -13.21 -11.96
C SER A 244 -0.61 -12.13 -11.08
N ASN A 245 0.56 -11.60 -11.46
CA ASN A 245 1.27 -10.56 -10.71
C ASN A 245 0.50 -9.23 -10.62
N PHE A 246 -0.30 -8.89 -11.64
CA PHE A 246 -1.05 -7.62 -11.70
C PHE A 246 -2.56 -7.81 -11.43
N ALA A 247 -2.94 -8.90 -10.76
CA ALA A 247 -4.34 -9.20 -10.49
C ALA A 247 -5.01 -8.21 -9.51
N ASN A 248 -4.29 -7.71 -8.51
CA ASN A 248 -4.84 -6.76 -7.56
C ASN A 248 -5.05 -5.40 -8.23
N LEU A 249 -4.10 -4.97 -9.07
CA LEU A 249 -4.22 -3.76 -9.89
C LEU A 249 -5.46 -3.80 -10.78
N ARG A 250 -5.70 -4.92 -11.47
CA ARG A 250 -6.91 -5.11 -12.28
C ARG A 250 -8.19 -5.01 -11.45
N GLU A 251 -8.15 -5.56 -10.24
CA GLU A 251 -9.31 -5.52 -9.36
C GLU A 251 -9.62 -4.10 -8.89
N ILE A 252 -8.63 -3.29 -8.51
CA ILE A 252 -8.82 -1.90 -8.06
C ILE A 252 -9.02 -0.90 -9.21
N THR A 253 -8.79 -1.30 -10.46
CA THR A 253 -9.03 -0.45 -11.65
C THR A 253 -10.25 -0.89 -12.46
N LYS A 254 -10.96 -1.93 -12.02
CA LYS A 254 -12.07 -2.54 -12.76
C LYS A 254 -13.22 -1.58 -13.09
N ASN A 255 -13.44 -0.58 -12.24
CA ASN A 255 -14.50 0.42 -12.38
C ASN A 255 -13.98 1.78 -12.87
N CYS A 256 -12.70 1.82 -13.24
CA CYS A 256 -12.10 2.80 -14.11
C CYS A 256 -12.14 2.21 -15.54
#